data_AF-A0A7C9BEJ0-F1
#
_entry.id   AF-A0A7C9BEJ0-F1
#
_cell.length_a   1.000
_cell.length_b   1.000
_cell.length_c   1.000
_cell.angle_alpha   90.00
_cell.angle_beta   90.00
_cell.angle_gamma   90.00
#
_symmetry.space_group_name_H-M   'P 1'
#
loop_
_entity.id
_entity.type
_entity.pdbx_description
1 polymer ?
#
loop_
_entity_poly.entity_id
_entity_poly.type
_entity_poly.pdbx_seq_one_letter_code
_entity_poly.pdbx_strand_id
1 'polypeptide(L)'
;MKKSFLLSLTIIGLFLSSCATTTGPARDTENEVKVEFNERQLEKHLTQYADQLDLSRRQQRRIAKIEKKYDKKGEKLGTLQIGQKRNLQKEEAEALLNILDDRQIEKLNELAGRKGLFKRI
;
A
#
# COMPACT_ATOMS: atom_id res chain seq x y z
N MET A 1 16.17 -70.70 -16.12
CA MET A 1 17.21 -71.10 -15.15
C MET A 1 18.50 -70.36 -15.47
N LYS A 2 19.25 -69.93 -14.42
CA LYS A 2 20.64 -69.38 -14.42
C LYS A 2 20.70 -67.91 -14.90
N LYS A 3 20.74 -66.87 -14.05
CA LYS A 3 21.75 -66.42 -13.05
C LYS A 3 23.16 -66.29 -13.62
N SER A 4 23.65 -65.05 -13.71
CA SER A 4 24.96 -64.53 -13.23
C SER A 4 25.02 -63.01 -13.52
N PHE A 5 24.99 -62.12 -12.52
CA PHE A 5 26.08 -61.63 -11.64
C PHE A 5 27.14 -60.76 -12.34
N LEU A 6 27.21 -59.47 -11.94
CA LEU A 6 28.38 -58.54 -11.81
C LEU A 6 27.87 -57.09 -12.01
N LEU A 7 27.65 -56.25 -10.98
CA LEU A 7 28.59 -55.60 -10.05
C LEU A 7 29.50 -54.55 -10.72
N SER A 8 29.02 -53.29 -10.77
CA SER A 8 29.81 -52.04 -10.79
C SER A 8 28.88 -50.93 -10.23
N LEU A 9 29.06 -50.41 -9.01
CA LEU A 9 30.06 -49.45 -8.53
C LEU A 9 30.21 -48.21 -9.44
N THR A 10 29.43 -47.16 -9.19
CA THR A 10 29.90 -45.77 -9.28
C THR A 10 29.17 -44.90 -8.27
N ILE A 11 29.96 -44.46 -7.30
CA ILE A 11 29.69 -43.39 -6.34
C ILE A 11 29.72 -42.08 -7.10
N ILE A 12 28.64 -41.29 -7.04
CA ILE A 12 28.71 -39.87 -7.36
C ILE A 12 28.19 -39.11 -6.14
N GLY A 13 29.16 -38.60 -5.38
CA GLY A 13 28.92 -37.64 -4.33
C GLY A 13 28.37 -36.36 -4.93
N LEU A 14 27.17 -35.98 -4.50
CA LEU A 14 26.70 -34.62 -4.66
C LEU A 14 26.98 -33.87 -3.36
N PHE A 15 28.03 -33.07 -3.39
CA PHE A 15 28.32 -32.01 -2.46
C PHE A 15 27.14 -31.02 -2.44
N LEU A 16 26.24 -31.18 -1.48
CA LEU A 16 25.29 -30.13 -1.11
C LEU A 16 25.93 -29.24 -0.05
N SER A 17 26.60 -28.22 -0.58
CA SER A 17 27.06 -27.02 0.12
C SER A 17 25.88 -26.39 0.88
N SER A 18 25.79 -26.61 2.19
CA SER A 18 24.88 -25.86 3.05
C SER A 18 25.57 -24.56 3.45
N CYS A 19 25.19 -23.49 2.76
CA CYS A 19 25.56 -22.13 3.09
C CYS A 19 24.90 -21.77 4.44
N ALA A 20 25.69 -21.73 5.51
CA ALA A 20 25.27 -21.20 6.79
C ALA A 20 25.24 -19.67 6.71
N THR A 21 24.09 -19.11 6.30
CA THR A 21 23.84 -17.67 6.37
C THR A 21 23.66 -17.28 7.83
N THR A 22 24.57 -16.45 8.32
CA THR A 22 24.54 -15.81 9.62
C THR A 22 23.32 -14.90 9.75
N THR A 23 22.29 -15.34 10.45
CA THR A 23 21.26 -14.43 10.98
C THR A 23 21.81 -13.74 12.23
N GLY A 24 22.37 -12.55 12.04
CA GLY A 24 22.58 -11.59 13.12
C GLY A 24 21.25 -11.04 13.65
N PRO A 25 21.17 -10.56 14.91
CA PRO A 25 19.95 -10.03 15.49
C PRO A 25 19.79 -8.57 15.05
N ALA A 26 19.24 -8.33 13.85
CA ALA A 26 18.71 -7.02 13.49
C ALA A 26 17.23 -7.01 13.85
N ARG A 27 16.96 -6.84 15.15
CA ARG A 27 15.63 -6.50 15.65
C ARG A 27 15.43 -5.01 15.38
N ASP A 28 15.42 -4.66 14.10
CA ASP A 28 14.90 -3.37 13.66
C ASP A 28 13.41 -3.41 13.97
N THR A 29 13.12 -2.86 15.14
CA THR A 29 11.80 -2.46 15.54
C THR A 29 11.51 -1.23 14.69
N GLU A 30 11.36 -1.45 13.39
CA GLU A 30 10.53 -0.59 12.57
C GLU A 30 9.20 -0.62 13.29
N ASN A 31 8.94 0.48 14.00
CA ASN A 31 7.60 0.97 14.17
C ASN A 31 7.05 1.21 12.75
N GLU A 32 6.76 0.13 12.02
CA GLU A 32 5.65 0.11 11.10
C GLU A 32 4.45 0.40 11.98
N VAL A 33 4.23 1.70 12.20
CA VAL A 33 2.90 2.20 12.44
C VAL A 33 2.17 1.83 11.15
N LYS A 34 1.67 0.58 11.10
CA LYS A 34 0.52 0.18 10.30
C LYS A 34 -0.65 1.00 10.82
N VAL A 35 -0.57 2.32 10.62
CA VAL A 35 -1.77 3.09 10.37
C VAL A 35 -2.23 2.50 9.05
N GLU A 36 -3.12 1.52 9.15
CA GLU A 36 -4.02 1.19 8.06
C GLU A 36 -4.59 2.53 7.61
N PHE A 37 -3.95 3.11 6.60
CA PHE A 37 -4.32 4.38 6.04
C PHE A 37 -5.76 4.18 5.61
N ASN A 38 -6.68 4.74 6.39
CA ASN A 38 -8.08 4.45 6.20
C ASN A 38 -8.52 5.36 5.05
N GLU A 39 -8.34 4.89 3.83
CA GLU A 39 -8.48 5.65 2.57
C GLU A 39 -9.85 6.32 2.51
N ARG A 40 -10.88 5.64 3.03
CA ARG A 40 -12.25 6.18 3.19
C ARG A 40 -12.36 7.37 4.15
N GLN A 41 -11.44 7.49 5.11
CA GLN A 41 -11.41 8.62 6.02
C GLN A 41 -10.84 9.87 5.35
N LEU A 42 -9.96 9.74 4.34
CA LEU A 42 -9.41 10.90 3.65
C LEU A 42 -10.50 11.69 2.93
N GLU A 43 -11.31 11.03 2.10
CA GLU A 43 -12.44 11.65 1.39
C GLU A 43 -13.44 12.30 2.36
N LYS A 44 -13.78 11.57 3.42
CA LYS A 44 -14.69 12.07 4.46
C LYS A 44 -14.13 13.31 5.14
N HIS A 45 -12.85 13.31 5.49
CA HIS A 45 -12.20 14.45 6.14
C HIS A 45 -12.02 15.63 5.17
N LEU A 46 -11.74 15.39 3.90
CA LEU A 46 -11.67 16.44 2.89
C LEU A 46 -13.03 17.13 2.69
N THR A 47 -14.11 16.34 2.71
CA THR A 47 -15.47 16.88 2.61
C THR A 47 -15.86 17.62 3.89
N GLN A 48 -15.61 17.02 5.05
CA GLN A 48 -15.99 17.56 6.37
C GLN A 48 -15.22 18.84 6.71
N TYR A 49 -13.93 18.90 6.35
CA TYR A 49 -13.06 20.01 6.67
C TYR A 49 -12.79 20.92 5.47
N ALA A 50 -13.57 20.82 4.38
CA ALA A 50 -13.36 21.60 3.16
C ALA A 50 -13.28 23.11 3.44
N ASP A 51 -14.18 23.62 4.28
CA ASP A 51 -14.25 25.03 4.67
C ASP A 51 -13.08 25.44 5.58
N GLN A 52 -12.51 24.49 6.32
CA GLN A 52 -11.40 24.72 7.24
C GLN A 52 -10.04 24.57 6.54
N LEU A 53 -9.96 23.84 5.43
CA LEU A 53 -8.71 23.62 4.69
C LEU A 53 -8.36 24.75 3.72
N ASP A 54 -9.21 25.78 3.64
CA ASP A 54 -9.05 26.94 2.75
C ASP A 54 -8.79 26.50 1.29
N LEU A 55 -9.51 25.46 0.84
CA LEU A 55 -9.32 24.89 -0.50
C LEU A 55 -9.69 25.92 -1.57
N SER A 56 -8.76 26.19 -2.50
CA SER A 56 -9.07 27.05 -3.64
C SER A 56 -10.16 26.42 -4.52
N ARG A 57 -10.94 27.25 -5.22
CA ARG A 57 -11.94 26.77 -6.20
C ARG A 57 -11.35 25.81 -7.24
N ARG A 58 -10.06 26.00 -7.59
CA ARG A 58 -9.34 25.11 -8.50
C ARG A 58 -9.06 23.75 -7.87
N GLN A 59 -8.66 23.71 -6.60
CA GLN A 59 -8.45 22.48 -5.85
C GLN A 59 -9.77 21.71 -5.68
N GLN A 60 -10.84 22.38 -5.25
CA GLN A 60 -12.18 21.78 -5.11
C GLN A 60 -12.66 21.12 -6.42
N ARG A 61 -12.51 21.81 -7.56
CA ARG A 61 -12.84 21.25 -8.88
C ARG A 61 -11.98 20.05 -9.25
N ARG A 62 -10.70 20.04 -8.86
CA ARG A 62 -9.80 18.91 -9.12
C ARG A 62 -10.16 17.71 -8.25
N ILE A 63 -10.48 17.92 -6.98
CA ILE A 63 -10.94 16.88 -6.04
C ILE A 63 -12.19 16.20 -6.60
N ALA A 64 -13.23 16.97 -6.94
CA ALA A 64 -14.46 16.42 -7.51
C ALA A 64 -14.24 15.66 -8.83
N LYS A 65 -13.26 16.07 -9.64
CA LYS A 65 -12.88 15.37 -10.87
C LYS A 65 -12.16 14.05 -10.60
N ILE A 66 -11.37 13.98 -9.53
CA ILE A 66 -10.70 12.77 -9.08
C ILE A 66 -11.75 11.79 -8.55
N GLU A 67 -12.58 12.20 -7.58
CA GLU A 67 -13.64 11.36 -6.99
C GLU A 67 -14.50 10.72 -8.10
N LYS A 68 -15.04 11.54 -9.00
CA LYS A 68 -15.85 11.05 -10.13
C LYS A 68 -15.11 10.08 -11.06
N LYS A 69 -13.79 10.22 -11.21
CA LYS A 69 -12.97 9.31 -12.04
C LYS A 69 -12.82 7.96 -11.34
N TYR A 70 -12.57 7.98 -10.03
CA TYR A 70 -12.34 6.77 -9.25
C TYR A 70 -13.65 6.05 -8.91
N ASP A 71 -14.76 6.76 -8.70
CA ASP A 71 -16.11 6.19 -8.66
C ASP A 71 -16.40 5.33 -9.89
N LYS A 72 -16.20 5.89 -11.09
CA LYS A 72 -16.42 5.18 -12.36
C LYS A 72 -15.50 3.97 -12.54
N LYS A 73 -14.26 4.05 -12.05
CA LYS A 73 -13.36 2.90 -12.08
C LYS A 73 -13.80 1.84 -11.06
N GLY A 74 -14.28 2.25 -9.89
CA GLY A 74 -14.83 1.38 -8.85
C GLY A 74 -16.08 0.64 -9.30
N GLU A 75 -17.00 1.33 -9.98
CA GLU A 75 -18.19 0.72 -10.62
C GLU A 75 -17.80 -0.38 -11.62
N LYS A 76 -16.73 -0.16 -12.38
CA LYS A 76 -16.22 -1.14 -13.36
C LYS A 76 -15.55 -2.35 -12.73
N LEU A 77 -15.00 -2.23 -11.51
CA LEU A 77 -14.27 -3.31 -10.85
C LEU A 77 -15.17 -4.44 -10.31
N GLY A 78 -16.49 -4.26 -10.28
CA GLY A 78 -17.42 -5.28 -9.79
C GLY A 78 -17.17 -5.71 -8.34
N THR A 79 -17.98 -6.63 -7.83
CA THR A 79 -18.03 -6.96 -6.40
C THR A 79 -16.92 -7.92 -5.93
N LEU A 80 -16.30 -8.67 -6.85
CA LEU A 80 -15.39 -9.79 -6.52
C LEU A 80 -13.90 -9.41 -6.50
N GLN A 81 -13.53 -8.18 -6.86
CA GLN A 81 -12.13 -7.76 -7.00
C GLN A 81 -11.64 -6.94 -5.79
N ILE A 82 -11.71 -7.52 -4.58
CA ILE A 82 -11.36 -6.84 -3.32
C ILE A 82 -9.93 -6.26 -3.34
N GLY A 83 -8.95 -7.00 -3.86
CA GLY A 83 -7.56 -6.54 -3.96
C GLY A 83 -7.38 -5.35 -4.90
N GLN A 84 -8.06 -5.37 -6.06
CA GLN A 84 -8.01 -4.27 -7.02
C GLN A 84 -8.75 -3.04 -6.50
N LYS A 85 -9.82 -3.23 -5.73
CA LYS A 85 -10.53 -2.14 -5.04
C LYS A 85 -9.64 -1.42 -4.03
N ARG A 86 -8.86 -2.15 -3.24
CA ARG A 86 -7.88 -1.54 -2.32
C ARG A 86 -6.80 -0.75 -3.06
N ASN A 87 -6.25 -1.30 -4.14
CA ASN A 87 -5.27 -0.57 -4.96
C ASN A 87 -5.87 0.70 -5.54
N LEU A 88 -7.13 0.65 -5.96
CA LEU A 88 -7.83 1.79 -6.51
C LEU A 88 -8.05 2.91 -5.47
N GLN A 89 -8.39 2.54 -4.24
CA GLN A 89 -8.54 3.47 -3.13
C GLN A 89 -7.20 4.12 -2.72
N LYS A 90 -6.09 3.37 -2.79
CA LYS A 90 -4.74 3.94 -2.63
C LYS A 90 -4.41 4.96 -3.70
N GLU A 91 -4.60 4.60 -4.97
CA GLU A 91 -4.38 5.50 -6.10
C GLU A 91 -5.21 6.78 -5.98
N GLU A 92 -6.47 6.66 -5.54
CA GLU A 92 -7.36 7.80 -5.32
C GLU A 92 -6.82 8.72 -4.22
N ALA A 93 -6.46 8.14 -3.07
CA ALA A 93 -5.96 8.90 -1.94
C ALA A 93 -4.64 9.63 -2.26
N GLU A 94 -3.71 8.98 -2.94
CA GLU A 94 -2.48 9.62 -3.42
C GLU A 94 -2.80 10.78 -4.37
N ALA A 95 -3.74 10.57 -5.30
CA ALA A 95 -4.13 11.62 -6.24
C ALA A 95 -4.79 12.82 -5.55
N LEU A 96 -5.55 12.59 -4.48
CA LEU A 96 -6.14 13.64 -3.64
C LEU A 96 -5.07 14.39 -2.83
N LEU A 97 -4.13 13.68 -2.19
CA LEU A 97 -3.03 14.29 -1.42
C LEU A 97 -2.09 15.12 -2.31
N ASN A 98 -1.97 14.79 -3.60
CA ASN A 98 -1.21 15.57 -4.58
C ASN A 98 -1.90 16.89 -4.99
N ILE A 99 -3.18 17.11 -4.64
CA ILE A 99 -3.87 18.39 -4.86
C ILE A 99 -3.59 19.38 -3.73
N LEU A 100 -3.51 18.86 -2.50
CA LEU A 100 -3.28 19.65 -1.30
C LEU A 100 -1.83 20.10 -1.25
N ASP A 101 -1.55 21.25 -0.66
CA ASP A 101 -0.19 21.62 -0.29
C ASP A 101 0.19 21.03 1.09
N ASP A 102 1.46 21.17 1.48
CA ASP A 102 1.96 20.53 2.70
C ASP A 102 1.32 21.12 3.96
N ARG A 103 0.99 22.42 3.94
CA ARG A 103 0.30 23.10 5.06
C ARG A 103 -1.13 22.59 5.21
N GLN A 104 -1.83 22.37 4.10
CA GLN A 104 -3.17 21.79 4.08
C GLN A 104 -3.15 20.34 4.57
N ILE A 105 -2.12 19.56 4.25
CA ILE A 105 -1.94 18.19 4.76
C ILE A 105 -1.68 18.19 6.28
N GLU A 106 -0.82 19.08 6.77
CA GLU A 106 -0.60 19.25 8.21
C GLU A 106 -1.88 19.66 8.93
N LYS A 107 -2.61 20.66 8.40
CA LYS A 107 -3.90 21.09 8.93
C LYS A 107 -4.92 19.97 8.92
N LEU A 108 -4.99 19.18 7.85
CA LEU A 108 -5.87 18.01 7.76
C LEU A 108 -5.53 16.96 8.83
N ASN A 109 -4.24 16.72 9.10
CA ASN A 109 -3.79 15.82 10.15
C ASN A 109 -4.15 16.32 11.56
N GLU A 110 -4.02 17.63 11.79
CA GLU A 110 -4.43 18.27 13.04
C GLU A 110 -5.94 18.17 13.27
N LEU A 111 -6.74 18.48 12.24
CA LEU A 111 -8.20 18.36 12.28
C LEU A 111 -8.68 16.92 12.44
N ALA A 112 -7.94 15.96 11.89
CA ALA A 112 -8.18 14.54 12.10
C ALA A 112 -7.72 14.05 13.50
N GLY A 113 -7.05 14.90 14.28
CA GLY A 113 -6.56 14.56 15.62
C GLY A 113 -5.38 13.57 15.63
N ARG A 114 -4.72 13.36 14.50
CA ARG A 114 -3.59 12.41 14.36
C ARG A 114 -2.52 12.97 13.45
N LYS A 115 -1.34 13.27 14.02
CA LYS A 115 -0.15 13.65 13.24
C LYS A 115 0.33 12.46 12.40
N GLY A 116 0.60 12.70 11.12
CA GLY A 116 1.11 11.69 10.19
C GLY A 116 0.08 10.69 9.67
N LEU A 117 -1.22 10.93 9.88
CA LEU A 117 -2.28 10.09 9.33
C LEU A 117 -2.33 10.16 7.80
N PHE A 118 -2.08 11.35 7.26
CA PHE A 118 -2.05 11.65 5.83
C PHE A 118 -0.66 12.16 5.45
N LYS A 119 0.02 11.44 4.56
CA LYS A 119 1.34 11.79 4.04
C LYS A 119 1.45 11.30 2.59
N ARG A 120 2.09 12.09 1.72
CA ARG A 120 2.43 11.64 0.36
C ARG A 120 3.51 10.56 0.46
N ILE A 121 3.29 9.43 -0.22
CA ILE A 121 4.22 8.29 -0.30
C ILE A 121 5.19 8.53 -1.46
#